data_AF-A0A7V0T4X1-F1
#
_entry.id   AF-A0A7V0T4X1-F1
#
_cell.length_a   1.000
_cell.length_b   1.000
_cell.length_c   1.000
_cell.angle_alpha   90.00
_cell.angle_beta   90.00
_cell.angle_gamma   90.00
#
_symmetry.space_group_name_H-M   'P 1'
#
loop_
_entity.id
_entity.type
_entity.pdbx_description
1 polymer ?
#
loop_
_entity_poly.entity_id
_entity_poly.type
_entity_poly.pdbx_seq_one_letter_code
_entity_poly.pdbx_strand_id
1 'polypeptide(L)'
;PGLEGPVADGVLALVAVRGLPGWAAAAVLAAGVAALMSTMDSQLLVMSAMVVRDLPRVFKRERFRFPGRRTSIILLAAVGLALAIRPAGTMLAIATQAFTGLAVLFPVTIAAAYWRGANPWAGLASIITGQALVALYHFKLLPSYGFLPVVPVVLASAAVLIAGSLLFPARELEPWAGPPTRTGMLRALAFALIFLAALDFWAWPQAGTGLLGLPVWLPYHLELCLLLSLVIARLCRAPQQEQNLRSRSVSTPSRPR
;
A
#
# COMPACT_ATOMS: atom_id res chain seq x y z
N PRO A 1 22.52 -12.88 -16.26
CA PRO A 1 23.42 -11.73 -16.42
C PRO A 1 23.25 -11.16 -17.84
N GLY A 2 23.11 -9.85 -18.00
CA GLY A 2 22.88 -9.21 -19.31
C GLY A 2 21.42 -9.16 -19.80
N LEU A 3 20.45 -9.37 -18.92
CA LEU A 3 19.04 -9.12 -19.23
C LEU A 3 18.71 -7.68 -18.82
N GLU A 4 18.61 -6.79 -19.80
CA GLU A 4 18.21 -5.39 -19.60
C GLU A 4 16.84 -5.13 -20.24
N GLY A 5 16.11 -4.16 -19.69
CA GLY A 5 14.82 -3.75 -20.23
C GLY A 5 13.71 -4.80 -20.06
N PRO A 6 12.70 -4.85 -20.96
CA PRO A 6 11.51 -5.68 -20.81
C PRO A 6 11.77 -7.18 -20.70
N VAL A 7 12.93 -7.66 -21.18
CA VAL A 7 13.32 -9.08 -21.10
C VAL A 7 13.65 -9.49 -19.65
N ALA A 8 14.01 -8.54 -18.79
CA ALA A 8 14.27 -8.78 -17.37
C ALA A 8 13.01 -9.16 -16.59
N ASP A 9 11.82 -8.74 -17.04
CA ASP A 9 10.56 -9.04 -16.36
C ASP A 9 10.22 -10.55 -16.41
N GLY A 10 10.80 -11.29 -17.38
CA GLY A 10 10.64 -12.74 -17.53
C GLY A 10 11.62 -13.59 -16.71
N VAL A 11 12.52 -12.98 -15.92
CA VAL A 11 13.61 -13.70 -15.23
C VAL A 11 13.09 -14.79 -14.31
N LEU A 12 12.04 -14.51 -13.53
CA LEU A 12 11.50 -15.49 -12.57
C LEU A 12 10.97 -16.74 -13.29
N ALA A 13 10.22 -16.56 -14.38
CA ALA A 13 9.71 -17.65 -15.18
C ALA A 13 10.85 -18.44 -15.85
N LEU A 14 11.86 -17.73 -16.36
CA LEU A 14 13.03 -18.35 -16.99
C LEU A 14 13.82 -19.22 -16.00
N VAL A 15 14.03 -18.72 -14.77
CA VAL A 15 14.70 -19.46 -13.70
C VAL A 15 13.88 -20.69 -13.30
N ALA A 16 12.56 -20.57 -13.17
CA ALA A 16 11.70 -21.69 -12.83
C ALA A 16 11.77 -22.80 -13.90
N VAL A 17 11.65 -22.44 -15.19
CA VAL A 17 11.66 -23.42 -16.29
C VAL A 17 13.03 -24.08 -16.48
N ARG A 18 14.13 -23.36 -16.23
CA ARG A 18 15.49 -23.92 -16.38
C ARG A 18 16.00 -24.64 -15.13
N GLY A 19 15.51 -24.27 -13.95
CA GLY A 19 16.02 -24.75 -12.67
C GLY A 19 15.19 -25.85 -12.00
N LEU A 20 13.95 -26.10 -12.45
CA LEU A 20 13.04 -27.07 -11.84
C LEU A 20 12.64 -28.18 -12.83
N PRO A 21 12.28 -29.38 -12.33
CA PRO A 21 11.65 -30.40 -13.16
C PRO A 21 10.30 -29.89 -13.72
N GLY A 22 9.90 -30.37 -14.91
CA GLY A 22 8.78 -29.80 -15.67
C GLY A 22 7.46 -29.69 -14.90
N TRP A 23 7.13 -30.66 -14.06
CA TRP A 23 5.92 -30.61 -13.22
C TRP A 23 5.98 -29.51 -12.15
N ALA A 24 7.16 -29.28 -11.56
CA ALA A 24 7.37 -28.26 -10.52
C ALA A 24 7.41 -26.86 -11.14
N ALA A 25 8.06 -26.70 -12.30
CA ALA A 25 8.01 -25.46 -13.06
C ALA A 25 6.57 -25.08 -13.44
N ALA A 26 5.78 -26.04 -13.94
CA ALA A 26 4.37 -25.83 -14.27
C ALA A 26 3.55 -25.44 -13.03
N ALA A 27 3.75 -26.11 -11.89
CA ALA A 27 3.07 -25.78 -10.64
C ALA A 27 3.41 -24.37 -10.14
N VAL A 28 4.69 -23.96 -10.19
CA VAL A 28 5.14 -22.61 -9.77
C VAL A 28 4.54 -21.53 -10.67
N LEU A 29 4.57 -21.72 -11.99
CA LEU A 29 3.98 -20.76 -12.92
C LEU A 29 2.46 -20.65 -12.74
N ALA A 30 1.76 -21.79 -12.58
CA ALA A 30 0.33 -21.81 -12.30
C ALA A 30 -0.01 -21.09 -10.98
N ALA A 31 0.76 -21.34 -9.92
CA ALA A 31 0.60 -20.66 -8.63
C ALA A 31 0.82 -19.15 -8.75
N GLY A 32 1.82 -18.72 -9.52
CA GLY A 32 2.08 -17.29 -9.79
C GLY A 32 0.90 -16.63 -10.50
N VAL A 33 0.34 -17.26 -11.55
CA VAL A 33 -0.84 -16.75 -12.25
C VAL A 33 -2.06 -16.70 -11.33
N ALA A 34 -2.29 -17.76 -10.54
CA ALA A 34 -3.39 -17.80 -9.57
C ALA A 34 -3.30 -16.67 -8.52
N ALA A 35 -2.10 -16.42 -7.98
CA ALA A 35 -1.85 -15.33 -7.04
C ALA A 35 -2.12 -13.95 -7.67
N LEU A 36 -1.67 -13.74 -8.92
CA LEU A 36 -1.91 -12.50 -9.66
C LEU A 36 -3.40 -12.27 -9.94
N MET A 37 -4.16 -13.31 -10.31
CA MET A 37 -5.60 -13.19 -10.55
C MET A 37 -6.35 -12.71 -9.30
N SER A 38 -6.06 -13.31 -8.13
CA SER A 38 -6.70 -12.89 -6.88
C SER A 38 -6.39 -11.44 -6.49
N THR A 39 -5.15 -11.00 -6.74
CA THR A 39 -4.71 -9.63 -6.47
C THR A 39 -5.41 -8.66 -7.40
N MET A 40 -5.41 -8.96 -8.71
CA MET A 40 -6.04 -8.14 -9.74
C MET A 40 -7.55 -8.00 -9.51
N ASP A 41 -8.23 -9.08 -9.14
CA ASP A 41 -9.67 -9.06 -8.83
C ASP A 41 -9.96 -8.10 -7.67
N SER A 42 -9.22 -8.22 -6.56
CA SER A 42 -9.41 -7.34 -5.40
C SER A 42 -9.14 -5.86 -5.74
N GLN A 43 -8.11 -5.58 -6.52
CA GLN A 43 -7.75 -4.22 -6.94
C GLN A 43 -8.81 -3.63 -7.87
N LEU A 44 -9.28 -4.39 -8.87
CA LEU A 44 -10.36 -3.95 -9.77
C LEU A 44 -11.65 -3.69 -8.99
N LEU A 45 -11.98 -4.54 -8.02
CA LEU A 45 -13.15 -4.34 -7.16
C LEU A 45 -13.01 -3.07 -6.31
N VAL A 46 -11.86 -2.81 -5.69
CA VAL A 46 -11.62 -1.60 -4.88
C VAL A 46 -11.65 -0.35 -5.75
N MET A 47 -10.94 -0.34 -6.88
CA MET A 47 -10.93 0.80 -7.81
C MET A 47 -12.33 1.07 -8.37
N SER A 48 -13.10 0.03 -8.70
CA SER A 48 -14.48 0.21 -9.15
C SER A 48 -15.37 0.86 -8.09
N ALA A 49 -15.19 0.50 -6.81
CA ALA A 49 -15.93 1.10 -5.71
C ALA A 49 -15.57 2.57 -5.51
N MET A 50 -14.28 2.92 -5.64
CA MET A 50 -13.82 4.32 -5.61
C MET A 50 -14.43 5.12 -6.77
N VAL A 51 -14.42 4.60 -8.00
CA VAL A 51 -15.02 5.26 -9.17
C VAL A 51 -16.52 5.49 -8.96
N VAL A 52 -17.26 4.47 -8.55
CA VAL A 52 -18.73 4.59 -8.38
C VAL A 52 -19.09 5.52 -7.22
N ARG A 53 -18.32 5.54 -6.14
CA ARG A 53 -18.64 6.33 -4.93
C ARG A 53 -18.14 7.77 -5.00
N ASP A 54 -16.94 7.97 -5.52
CA ASP A 54 -16.21 9.23 -5.36
C ASP A 54 -16.35 10.12 -6.61
N LEU A 55 -16.44 9.54 -7.82
CA LEU A 55 -16.58 10.29 -9.07
C LEU A 55 -17.89 11.13 -9.14
N PRO A 56 -19.07 10.62 -8.70
CA PRO A 56 -20.29 11.44 -8.68
C PRO A 56 -20.20 12.66 -7.77
N ARG A 57 -19.47 12.56 -6.64
CA ARG A 57 -19.27 13.67 -5.70
C ARG A 57 -18.44 14.79 -6.31
N VAL A 58 -17.45 14.45 -7.14
CA VAL A 58 -16.59 15.41 -7.84
C VAL A 58 -17.36 16.13 -8.95
N PHE A 59 -18.11 15.41 -9.77
CA PHE A 59 -18.76 15.98 -10.95
C PHE A 59 -20.12 16.63 -10.72
N LYS A 60 -20.64 16.64 -9.46
CA LYS A 60 -21.88 17.33 -9.04
C LYS A 60 -23.02 17.25 -10.07
N ARG A 61 -23.26 16.08 -10.66
CA ARG A 61 -24.24 15.92 -11.74
C ARG A 61 -25.32 14.92 -11.37
N GLU A 62 -26.53 15.43 -11.16
CA GLU A 62 -27.77 14.66 -11.08
C GLU A 62 -28.16 14.01 -12.42
N ARG A 63 -27.56 14.42 -13.54
CA ARG A 63 -27.97 14.01 -14.90
C ARG A 63 -27.06 12.99 -15.58
N PHE A 64 -25.91 12.65 -15.01
CA PHE A 64 -25.02 11.63 -15.59
C PHE A 64 -25.24 10.32 -14.84
N ARG A 65 -25.83 9.31 -15.51
CA ARG A 65 -25.89 7.95 -14.98
C ARG A 65 -24.46 7.41 -14.97
N PHE A 66 -23.80 7.50 -13.81
CA PHE A 66 -22.47 6.92 -13.65
C PHE A 66 -22.53 5.42 -13.95
N PRO A 67 -21.52 4.88 -14.66
CA PRO A 67 -21.44 3.45 -14.92
C PRO A 67 -21.57 2.71 -13.59
N GLY A 68 -22.50 1.76 -13.51
CA GLY A 68 -22.61 0.90 -12.33
C GLY A 68 -21.33 0.11 -12.14
N ARG A 69 -21.15 -0.49 -10.95
CA ARG A 69 -19.94 -1.23 -10.56
C ARG A 69 -19.41 -2.18 -11.64
N ARG A 70 -20.30 -2.94 -12.30
CA ARG A 70 -19.93 -3.86 -13.39
C ARG A 70 -19.30 -3.15 -14.60
N THR A 71 -19.89 -2.04 -15.03
CA THR A 71 -19.37 -1.25 -16.16
C THR A 71 -18.04 -0.59 -15.81
N SER A 72 -17.88 -0.11 -14.57
CA SER A 72 -16.59 0.42 -14.09
C SER A 72 -15.49 -0.64 -14.10
N ILE A 73 -15.79 -1.87 -13.69
CA ILE A 73 -14.82 -2.99 -13.74
C ILE A 73 -14.40 -3.27 -15.19
N ILE A 74 -15.35 -3.39 -16.12
CA ILE A 74 -15.06 -3.65 -17.54
C ILE A 74 -14.20 -2.53 -18.13
N LEU A 75 -14.53 -1.27 -17.83
CA LEU A 75 -13.77 -0.11 -18.32
C LEU A 75 -12.34 -0.10 -17.76
N LEU A 76 -12.18 -0.31 -16.45
CA LEU A 76 -10.87 -0.37 -15.81
C LEU A 76 -10.02 -1.53 -16.34
N ALA A 77 -10.63 -2.71 -16.55
CA ALA A 77 -9.96 -3.86 -17.15
C ALA A 77 -9.53 -3.59 -18.60
N ALA A 78 -10.38 -2.94 -19.39
CA ALA A 78 -10.04 -2.55 -20.77
C ALA A 78 -8.88 -1.54 -20.83
N VAL A 79 -8.87 -0.54 -19.94
CA VAL A 79 -7.76 0.41 -19.83
C VAL A 79 -6.47 -0.30 -19.39
N GLY A 80 -6.56 -1.18 -18.39
CA GLY A 80 -5.42 -1.99 -17.95
C GLY A 80 -4.85 -2.85 -19.08
N LEU A 81 -5.71 -3.52 -19.85
CA LEU A 81 -5.31 -4.30 -21.02
C LEU A 81 -4.66 -3.42 -22.10
N ALA A 82 -5.23 -2.25 -22.38
CA ALA A 82 -4.65 -1.31 -23.35
C ALA A 82 -3.25 -0.85 -22.96
N LEU A 83 -3.02 -0.56 -21.67
CA LEU A 83 -1.69 -0.21 -21.14
C LEU A 83 -0.73 -1.41 -21.16
N ALA A 84 -1.23 -2.63 -20.97
CA ALA A 84 -0.43 -3.85 -20.98
C ALA A 84 0.07 -4.25 -22.38
N ILE A 85 -0.65 -3.88 -23.45
CA ILE A 85 -0.24 -4.20 -24.84
C ILE A 85 1.05 -3.45 -25.23
N ARG A 86 1.24 -2.22 -24.75
CA ARG A 86 2.45 -1.41 -24.99
C ARG A 86 2.91 -0.76 -23.69
N PRO A 87 3.62 -1.50 -22.82
CA PRO A 87 4.06 -0.97 -21.53
C PRO A 87 5.09 0.14 -21.74
N ALA A 88 4.96 1.22 -20.96
CA ALA A 88 5.85 2.38 -21.04
C ALA A 88 7.25 2.15 -20.44
N GLY A 89 7.46 1.02 -19.76
CA GLY A 89 8.71 0.66 -19.10
C GLY A 89 8.65 -0.77 -18.55
N THR A 90 9.69 -1.17 -17.84
CA THR A 90 9.70 -2.46 -17.12
C THR A 90 8.67 -2.48 -16.01
N MET A 91 8.25 -3.68 -15.59
CA MET A 91 7.31 -3.85 -14.47
C MET A 91 7.82 -3.14 -13.21
N LEU A 92 9.12 -3.23 -12.91
CA LEU A 92 9.74 -2.55 -11.78
C LEU A 92 9.71 -1.02 -11.92
N ALA A 93 9.96 -0.48 -13.12
CA ALA A 93 9.92 0.96 -13.36
C ALA A 93 8.50 1.53 -13.18
N ILE A 94 7.49 0.82 -13.69
CA ILE A 94 6.08 1.22 -13.54
C ILE A 94 5.67 1.14 -12.06
N ALA A 95 6.04 0.05 -11.37
CA ALA A 95 5.72 -0.14 -9.95
C ALA A 95 6.39 0.92 -9.06
N THR A 96 7.68 1.17 -9.24
CA THR A 96 8.41 2.20 -8.47
C THR A 96 7.79 3.57 -8.66
N GLN A 97 7.39 3.92 -9.88
CA GLN A 97 6.70 5.19 -10.15
C GLN A 97 5.33 5.26 -9.48
N ALA A 98 4.52 4.20 -9.58
CA ALA A 98 3.20 4.15 -8.95
C ALA A 98 3.27 4.24 -7.42
N PHE A 99 4.19 3.50 -6.78
CA PHE A 99 4.39 3.55 -5.33
C PHE A 99 4.97 4.89 -4.86
N THR A 100 5.85 5.52 -5.64
CA THR A 100 6.34 6.88 -5.35
C THR A 100 5.18 7.88 -5.37
N GLY A 101 4.28 7.80 -6.35
CA GLY A 101 3.07 8.62 -6.42
C GLY A 101 2.10 8.37 -5.26
N LEU A 102 1.94 7.11 -4.84
CA LEU A 102 1.11 6.74 -3.69
C LEU A 102 1.68 7.28 -2.36
N ALA A 103 3.00 7.25 -2.21
CA ALA A 103 3.69 7.70 -0.99
C ALA A 103 3.45 9.19 -0.68
N VAL A 104 3.12 10.01 -1.69
CA VAL A 104 2.72 11.43 -1.51
C VAL A 104 1.54 11.58 -0.54
N LEU A 105 0.62 10.62 -0.52
CA LEU A 105 -0.57 10.66 0.34
C LEU A 105 -0.26 10.31 1.80
N PHE A 106 0.89 9.71 2.09
CA PHE A 106 1.23 9.20 3.41
C PHE A 106 1.23 10.30 4.50
N PRO A 107 1.92 11.45 4.34
CA PRO A 107 1.93 12.49 5.37
C PRO A 107 0.54 13.06 5.65
N VAL A 108 -0.24 13.31 4.59
CA VAL A 108 -1.59 13.90 4.70
C VAL A 108 -2.55 12.92 5.35
N THR A 109 -2.45 11.63 5.04
CA THR A 109 -3.30 10.59 5.63
C THR A 109 -3.05 10.46 7.13
N ILE A 110 -1.78 10.49 7.56
CA ILE A 110 -1.42 10.48 8.98
C ILE A 110 -1.91 11.74 9.67
N ALA A 111 -1.72 12.91 9.08
CA ALA A 111 -2.18 14.17 9.64
C ALA A 111 -3.70 14.22 9.76
N ALA A 112 -4.43 13.79 8.74
CA ALA A 112 -5.90 13.72 8.77
C ALA A 112 -6.43 12.76 9.84
N ALA A 113 -5.71 11.68 10.13
CA ALA A 113 -6.10 10.72 11.15
C ALA A 113 -5.82 11.22 12.57
N TYR A 114 -4.63 11.78 12.84
CA TYR A 114 -4.15 11.99 14.21
C TYR A 114 -3.81 13.45 14.58
N TRP A 115 -3.60 14.33 13.60
CA TRP A 115 -3.12 15.69 13.88
C TRP A 115 -4.28 16.67 14.03
N ARG A 116 -4.53 17.08 15.28
CA ARG A 116 -5.46 18.17 15.60
C ARG A 116 -4.94 19.51 15.07
N GLY A 117 -5.73 20.16 14.22
CA GLY A 117 -5.34 21.42 13.58
C GLY A 117 -4.68 21.27 12.20
N ALA A 118 -4.59 20.05 11.65
CA ALA A 118 -4.11 19.85 10.28
C ALA A 118 -4.98 20.63 9.27
N ASN A 119 -4.35 21.52 8.50
CA ASN A 119 -5.08 22.40 7.58
C ASN A 119 -5.40 21.66 6.27
N PRO A 120 -6.68 21.60 5.81
CA PRO A 120 -7.05 20.99 4.54
C PRO A 120 -6.35 21.59 3.32
N TRP A 121 -6.13 22.91 3.31
CA TRP A 121 -5.40 23.61 2.25
C TRP A 121 -3.91 23.27 2.25
N ALA A 122 -3.31 23.12 3.44
CA ALA A 122 -1.94 22.61 3.55
C ALA A 122 -1.84 21.15 3.10
N GLY A 123 -2.86 20.34 3.40
CA GLY A 123 -3.02 18.97 2.88
C GLY A 123 -3.06 18.94 1.35
N LEU A 124 -3.88 19.79 0.74
CA LEU A 124 -3.96 19.90 -0.71
C LEU A 124 -2.63 20.38 -1.33
N ALA A 125 -2.02 21.42 -0.75
CA ALA A 125 -0.72 21.93 -1.19
C ALA A 125 0.37 20.84 -1.13
N SER A 126 0.42 20.08 -0.04
CA SER A 126 1.31 18.92 0.12
C SER A 126 1.13 17.88 -0.98
N ILE A 127 -0.12 17.53 -1.32
CA ILE A 127 -0.42 16.57 -2.39
C ILE A 127 0.07 17.11 -3.74
N ILE A 128 -0.24 18.37 -4.05
CA ILE A 128 0.15 19.00 -5.32
C ILE A 128 1.67 19.07 -5.44
N THR A 129 2.37 19.51 -4.39
CA THR A 129 3.83 19.57 -4.37
C THR A 129 4.44 18.18 -4.55
N GLY A 130 3.95 17.18 -3.82
CA GLY A 130 4.44 15.81 -3.95
C GLY A 130 4.25 15.24 -5.36
N GLN A 131 3.07 15.39 -5.96
CA GLN A 131 2.81 14.92 -7.32
C GLN A 131 3.64 15.67 -8.37
N ALA A 132 3.86 16.98 -8.18
CA ALA A 132 4.75 17.75 -9.04
C ALA A 132 6.18 17.20 -8.98
N LEU A 133 6.72 16.91 -7.79
CA LEU A 133 8.05 16.32 -7.65
C LEU A 133 8.13 14.93 -8.32
N VAL A 134 7.10 14.09 -8.16
CA VAL A 134 7.04 12.78 -8.85
C VAL A 134 7.13 12.94 -10.37
N ALA A 135 6.43 13.92 -10.94
CA ALA A 135 6.54 14.24 -12.35
C ALA A 135 7.93 14.76 -12.74
N LEU A 136 8.52 15.66 -11.95
CA LEU A 136 9.87 16.18 -12.20
C LEU A 136 10.92 15.06 -12.20
N TYR A 137 10.84 14.11 -11.25
CA TYR A 137 11.72 12.94 -11.23
C TYR A 137 11.48 12.00 -12.41
N HIS A 138 10.23 11.83 -12.83
CA HIS A 138 9.89 11.03 -14.02
C HIS A 138 10.51 11.58 -15.30
N PHE A 139 10.43 12.91 -15.49
CA PHE A 139 11.03 13.59 -16.63
C PHE A 139 12.54 13.83 -16.47
N LYS A 140 13.17 13.29 -15.42
CA LYS A 140 14.60 13.42 -15.12
C LYS A 140 15.08 14.87 -15.03
N LEU A 141 14.19 15.78 -14.62
CA LEU A 141 14.50 17.21 -14.45
C LEU A 141 15.23 17.48 -13.13
N LEU A 142 15.22 16.53 -12.21
CA LEU A 142 15.93 16.60 -10.93
C LEU A 142 16.96 15.46 -10.83
N PRO A 143 18.18 15.75 -10.34
CA PRO A 143 19.17 14.71 -10.07
C PRO A 143 18.69 13.84 -8.92
N SER A 144 18.75 12.52 -9.11
CA SER A 144 18.64 11.58 -8.00
C SER A 144 20.01 11.50 -7.34
N TYR A 145 20.15 12.10 -6.15
CA TYR A 145 21.39 12.10 -5.36
C TYR A 145 21.70 10.71 -4.75
N GLY A 146 21.59 9.64 -5.54
CA GLY A 146 21.75 8.25 -5.09
C GLY A 146 20.54 7.67 -4.33
N PHE A 147 19.50 8.47 -4.08
CA PHE A 147 18.27 8.02 -3.42
C PHE A 147 17.17 7.66 -4.42
N LEU A 148 16.30 6.72 -4.03
CA LEU A 148 15.02 6.52 -4.71
C LEU A 148 14.19 7.81 -4.64
N PRO A 149 13.52 8.22 -5.75
CA PRO A 149 12.71 9.44 -5.81
C PRO A 149 11.67 9.57 -4.69
N VAL A 150 11.20 8.45 -4.14
CA VAL A 150 10.22 8.43 -3.05
C VAL A 150 10.68 9.18 -1.80
N VAL A 151 11.97 9.14 -1.47
CA VAL A 151 12.51 9.76 -0.25
C VAL A 151 12.35 11.29 -0.30
N PRO A 152 12.93 12.01 -1.29
CA PRO A 152 12.77 13.47 -1.36
C PRO A 152 11.32 13.89 -1.61
N VAL A 153 10.52 13.09 -2.35
CA VAL A 153 9.10 13.37 -2.58
C VAL A 153 8.31 13.41 -1.27
N VAL A 154 8.47 12.39 -0.43
CA VAL A 154 7.75 12.28 0.86
C VAL A 154 8.21 13.35 1.84
N LEU A 155 9.51 13.64 1.88
CA LEU A 155 10.04 14.69 2.75
C LEU A 155 9.51 16.07 2.37
N ALA A 156 9.47 16.39 1.08
CA ALA A 156 8.96 17.67 0.60
C ALA A 156 7.45 17.81 0.85
N SER A 157 6.65 16.78 0.57
CA SER A 157 5.21 16.81 0.84
C SER A 157 4.92 16.95 2.35
N ALA A 158 5.63 16.20 3.19
CA ALA A 158 5.53 16.34 4.64
C ALA A 158 5.94 17.74 5.12
N ALA A 159 7.02 18.32 4.60
CA ALA A 159 7.46 19.66 4.97
C ALA A 159 6.41 20.73 4.62
N VAL A 160 5.81 20.67 3.43
CA VAL A 160 4.73 21.59 3.03
C VAL A 160 3.50 21.45 3.92
N LEU A 161 3.09 20.21 4.20
CA LEU A 161 1.97 19.94 5.10
C LEU A 161 2.22 20.49 6.50
N ILE A 162 3.42 20.24 7.04
CA ILE A 162 3.80 20.64 8.39
C ILE A 162 3.86 22.16 8.48
N ALA A 163 4.60 22.81 7.57
CA ALA A 163 4.72 24.25 7.54
C ALA A 163 3.35 24.94 7.36
N GLY A 164 2.55 24.49 6.40
CA GLY A 164 1.22 25.06 6.15
C GLY A 164 0.26 24.88 7.33
N SER A 165 0.29 23.73 8.01
CA SER A 165 -0.58 23.47 9.16
C SER A 165 -0.12 24.19 10.43
N LEU A 166 1.18 24.46 10.59
CA LEU A 166 1.71 25.24 11.69
C LEU A 166 1.44 26.75 11.50
N LEU A 167 1.58 27.25 10.28
CA LEU A 167 1.33 28.67 9.96
C LEU A 167 -0.16 29.01 9.97
N PHE A 168 -1.01 28.09 9.49
CA PHE A 168 -2.45 28.29 9.39
C PHE A 168 -3.22 27.11 10.01
N PRO A 169 -3.25 26.95 11.34
CA PRO A 169 -3.86 25.78 11.96
C PRO A 169 -5.40 25.80 11.84
N ALA A 170 -6.00 24.71 11.34
CA ALA A 170 -7.45 24.55 11.23
C ALA A 170 -8.02 23.97 12.53
N ARG A 171 -8.13 24.80 13.58
CA ARG A 171 -8.51 24.38 14.95
C ARG A 171 -9.93 23.83 15.09
N GLU A 172 -10.79 24.06 14.11
CA GLU A 172 -12.19 23.59 14.10
C GLU A 172 -12.33 22.11 13.72
N LEU A 173 -11.28 21.50 13.16
CA LEU A 173 -11.29 20.12 12.73
C LEU A 173 -10.78 19.20 13.84
N GLU A 174 -11.70 18.39 14.36
CA GLU A 174 -11.34 17.30 15.26
C GLU A 174 -10.75 16.13 14.46
N PRO A 175 -9.65 15.52 14.93
CA PRO A 175 -9.07 14.35 14.30
C PRO A 175 -10.05 13.18 14.25
N TRP A 176 -9.96 12.38 13.19
CA TRP A 176 -10.76 11.16 13.10
C TRP A 176 -10.41 10.14 14.19
N ALA A 177 -9.13 10.04 14.55
CA ALA A 177 -8.65 9.14 15.60
C ALA A 177 -8.20 9.94 16.84
N GLY A 178 -8.54 9.44 18.02
CA GLY A 178 -7.99 9.95 19.27
C GLY A 178 -6.45 9.81 19.33
N PRO A 179 -5.80 10.52 20.27
CA PRO A 179 -4.35 10.43 20.43
C PRO A 179 -3.93 8.97 20.66
N PRO A 180 -2.79 8.53 20.09
CA PRO A 180 -2.34 7.15 20.23
C PRO A 180 -2.13 6.82 21.72
N THR A 181 -2.79 5.76 22.19
CA THR A 181 -2.59 5.26 23.56
C THR A 181 -1.19 4.65 23.69
N ARG A 182 -0.61 4.61 24.91
CA ARG A 182 0.68 3.94 25.15
C ARG A 182 0.70 2.51 24.61
N THR A 183 -0.37 1.75 24.85
CA THR A 183 -0.54 0.40 24.31
C THR A 183 -0.59 0.41 22.78
N GLY A 184 -1.27 1.36 22.15
CA GLY A 184 -1.30 1.54 20.70
C GLY A 184 0.09 1.85 20.10
N MET A 185 0.87 2.72 20.75
CA MET A 185 2.25 3.01 20.36
C MET A 185 3.17 1.79 20.47
N LEU A 186 3.08 1.02 21.55
CA LEU A 186 3.86 -0.22 21.71
C LEU A 186 3.53 -1.22 20.60
N ARG A 187 2.26 -1.32 20.22
CA ARG A 187 1.78 -2.19 19.14
C ARG A 187 2.28 -1.72 17.77
N ALA A 188 2.24 -0.42 17.49
CA ALA A 188 2.78 0.17 16.27
C ALA A 188 4.30 -0.02 16.17
N LEU A 189 5.01 0.13 17.29
CA LEU A 189 6.45 -0.09 17.37
C LEU A 189 6.81 -1.56 17.14
N ALA A 190 6.07 -2.50 17.74
CA ALA A 190 6.25 -3.93 17.48
C ALA A 190 6.07 -4.26 15.99
N PHE A 191 5.03 -3.70 15.36
CA PHE A 191 4.82 -3.84 13.91
C PHE A 191 5.98 -3.23 13.11
N ALA A 192 6.43 -2.02 13.47
CA ALA A 192 7.53 -1.34 12.79
C ALA A 192 8.86 -2.11 12.90
N LEU A 193 9.14 -2.71 14.06
CA LEU A 193 10.32 -3.57 14.24
C LEU A 193 10.28 -4.80 13.35
N ILE A 194 9.14 -5.50 13.30
CA ILE A 194 8.97 -6.66 12.40
C ILE A 194 9.09 -6.24 10.94
N PHE A 195 8.51 -5.10 10.57
CA PHE A 195 8.60 -4.56 9.22
C PHE A 195 10.04 -4.23 8.83
N LEU A 196 10.79 -3.53 9.70
CA LEU A 196 12.21 -3.25 9.49
C LEU A 196 13.02 -4.53 9.41
N ALA A 197 12.67 -5.53 10.21
CA ALA A 197 13.34 -6.82 10.18
C ALA A 197 13.09 -7.58 8.87
N ALA A 198 11.89 -7.45 8.31
CA ALA A 198 11.53 -8.02 7.02
C ALA A 198 12.22 -7.36 5.82
N LEU A 199 12.87 -6.20 5.99
CA LEU A 199 13.71 -5.61 4.94
C LEU A 199 15.03 -6.37 4.75
N ASP A 200 15.46 -7.12 5.78
CA ASP A 200 16.59 -8.07 5.75
C ASP A 200 17.89 -7.48 5.17
N PHE A 201 18.12 -6.19 5.40
CA PHE A 201 19.24 -5.44 4.80
C PHE A 201 20.62 -6.03 5.19
N TRP A 202 20.67 -6.77 6.29
CA TRP A 202 21.87 -7.42 6.80
C TRP A 202 22.20 -8.76 6.12
N ALA A 203 21.22 -9.41 5.47
CA ALA A 203 21.44 -10.69 4.78
C ALA A 203 21.47 -10.57 3.25
N TRP A 204 21.36 -9.37 2.69
CA TRP A 204 21.52 -9.13 1.24
C TRP A 204 22.78 -9.75 0.60
N PRO A 205 23.95 -9.83 1.28
CA PRO A 205 25.13 -10.50 0.73
C PRO A 205 25.07 -12.04 0.77
N GLN A 206 24.15 -12.62 1.54
CA GLN A 206 24.13 -14.05 1.90
C GLN A 206 23.21 -14.83 0.96
N ALA A 207 23.64 -15.03 -0.29
CA ALA A 207 22.94 -15.88 -1.25
C ALA A 207 23.44 -17.34 -1.13
N GLY A 208 22.98 -18.05 -0.10
CA GLY A 208 23.26 -19.49 0.08
C GLY A 208 22.03 -20.37 -0.14
N THR A 209 22.26 -21.65 -0.46
CA THR A 209 21.24 -22.70 -0.41
C THR A 209 21.32 -23.41 0.95
N GLY A 210 20.22 -23.41 1.70
CA GLY A 210 20.05 -24.10 2.95
C GLY A 210 19.60 -25.55 2.76
N LEU A 211 19.02 -26.13 3.83
CA LEU A 211 18.52 -27.50 3.83
C LEU A 211 17.47 -27.71 2.71
N LEU A 212 17.46 -28.90 2.08
CA LEU A 212 16.61 -29.23 0.92
C LEU A 212 16.86 -28.40 -0.37
N GLY A 213 17.94 -27.62 -0.45
CA GLY A 213 18.21 -26.78 -1.63
C GLY A 213 17.34 -25.51 -1.68
N LEU A 214 16.64 -25.19 -0.59
CA LEU A 214 15.86 -23.96 -0.46
C LEU A 214 16.77 -22.78 -0.13
N PRO A 215 16.41 -21.53 -0.48
CA PRO A 215 17.20 -20.37 -0.12
C PRO A 215 17.31 -20.18 1.40
N VAL A 216 18.49 -19.82 1.91
CA VAL A 216 18.74 -19.66 3.36
C VAL A 216 17.85 -18.58 4.01
N TRP A 217 17.41 -17.58 3.25
CA TRP A 217 16.51 -16.53 3.73
C TRP A 217 15.05 -16.98 3.92
N LEU A 218 14.65 -18.10 3.31
CA LEU A 218 13.26 -18.56 3.32
C LEU A 218 12.72 -18.88 4.73
N PRO A 219 13.40 -19.68 5.58
CA PRO A 219 12.91 -19.96 6.93
C PRO A 219 12.79 -18.71 7.79
N TYR A 220 13.74 -17.77 7.66
CA TYR A 220 13.71 -16.48 8.36
C TYR A 220 12.44 -15.67 8.04
N HIS A 221 12.07 -15.58 6.75
CA HIS A 221 10.86 -14.88 6.33
C HIS A 221 9.57 -15.60 6.75
N LEU A 222 9.57 -16.94 6.77
CA LEU A 222 8.43 -17.72 7.28
C LEU A 222 8.21 -17.47 8.77
N GLU A 223 9.29 -17.40 9.56
CA GLU A 223 9.22 -17.09 10.98
C GLU A 223 8.69 -15.66 11.21
N LEU A 224 9.21 -14.68 10.48
CA LEU A 224 8.69 -13.30 10.52
C LEU A 224 7.21 -13.22 10.16
N CYS A 225 6.75 -13.95 9.14
CA CYS A 225 5.33 -14.01 8.76
C CYS A 225 4.47 -14.56 9.90
N LEU A 226 4.96 -15.59 10.59
CA LEU A 226 4.25 -16.21 11.71
C LEU A 226 4.22 -15.26 12.93
N LEU A 227 5.33 -14.59 13.23
CA LEU A 227 5.40 -13.56 14.27
C LEU A 227 4.47 -12.39 13.99
N LEU A 228 4.46 -11.87 12.75
CA LEU A 228 3.56 -10.81 12.33
C LEU A 228 2.09 -11.23 12.49
N SER A 229 1.77 -12.45 12.07
CA SER A 229 0.42 -13.02 12.20
C SER A 229 -0.01 -13.13 13.67
N LEU A 230 0.89 -13.57 14.55
CA LEU A 230 0.62 -13.64 15.99
C LEU A 230 0.41 -12.26 16.61
N VAL A 231 1.22 -11.27 16.21
CA VAL A 231 1.05 -9.88 16.65
C VAL A 231 -0.32 -9.38 16.22
N ILE A 232 -0.66 -9.45 14.92
CA ILE A 232 -1.97 -9.01 14.40
C ILE A 232 -3.13 -9.73 15.10
N ALA A 233 -3.03 -11.05 15.30
CA ALA A 233 -4.06 -11.82 16.01
C ALA A 233 -4.28 -11.32 17.45
N ARG A 234 -3.21 -10.94 18.16
CA ARG A 234 -3.31 -10.33 19.50
C ARG A 234 -3.88 -8.91 19.45
N LEU A 235 -3.57 -8.14 18.41
CA LEU A 235 -4.09 -6.78 18.22
C LEU A 235 -5.61 -6.76 18.00
N CYS A 236 -6.12 -7.66 17.14
CA CYS A 236 -7.54 -7.73 16.80
C CYS A 236 -8.41 -8.27 17.94
N ARG A 237 -7.85 -9.08 18.86
CA ARG A 237 -8.61 -9.63 20.00
C ARG A 237 -9.01 -8.57 21.04
N ALA A 238 -8.22 -7.52 21.21
CA ALA A 238 -8.49 -6.48 22.22
C ALA A 238 -9.77 -5.65 21.97
N PRO A 239 -10.04 -5.10 20.76
CA PRO A 239 -11.26 -4.31 20.50
C PRO A 239 -12.54 -5.15 20.40
N GLN A 240 -12.43 -6.43 20.00
CA GLN A 240 -13.59 -7.32 19.88
C GLN A 240 -14.21 -7.68 21.23
N GLN A 241 -13.38 -7.74 22.28
CA GLN A 241 -13.81 -8.02 23.64
C GLN A 241 -14.59 -6.84 24.24
N GLU A 242 -14.19 -5.59 23.95
CA GLU A 242 -14.94 -4.38 24.36
C GLU A 242 -16.27 -4.23 23.62
N GLN A 243 -16.31 -4.52 22.31
CA GLN A 243 -17.57 -4.52 21.54
C GLN A 243 -18.55 -5.59 22.04
N ASN A 244 -18.06 -6.79 22.37
CA ASN A 244 -18.87 -7.86 22.95
C ASN A 244 -19.40 -7.54 24.37
N LEU A 245 -18.67 -6.73 25.13
CA LEU A 245 -19.13 -6.27 26.45
C LEU A 245 -20.20 -5.16 26.32
N ARG A 246 -20.05 -4.23 25.37
CA ARG A 246 -21.05 -3.18 25.08
C ARG A 246 -22.35 -3.74 24.51
N SER A 247 -22.30 -4.76 23.65
CA SER A 247 -23.51 -5.42 23.14
C SER A 247 -24.26 -6.18 24.24
N ARG A 248 -23.54 -6.77 25.21
CA ARG A 248 -24.14 -7.42 26.39
C ARG A 248 -24.79 -6.44 27.36
N SER A 249 -24.20 -5.27 27.62
CA SER A 249 -24.80 -4.27 28.53
C SER A 249 -26.09 -3.65 27.99
N VAL A 250 -26.22 -3.53 26.66
CA VAL A 250 -27.45 -3.02 26.00
C VAL A 250 -28.58 -4.06 26.00
N SER A 251 -28.26 -5.35 26.14
CA SER A 251 -29.24 -6.45 26.11
C SER A 251 -29.90 -6.79 27.46
N THR A 252 -29.61 -6.05 28.54
CA THR A 252 -30.26 -6.28 29.84
C THR A 252 -31.64 -5.62 29.84
N PRO A 253 -32.77 -6.36 29.77
CA PRO A 253 -34.09 -5.75 29.81
C PRO A 253 -34.32 -5.24 31.23
N SER A 254 -34.64 -3.96 31.39
CA SER A 254 -35.18 -3.43 32.63
C SER A 254 -36.43 -4.24 32.97
N ARG A 255 -36.37 -5.07 34.03
CA ARG A 255 -37.54 -5.78 34.56
C ARG A 255 -38.62 -4.75 34.88
N PRO A 256 -39.82 -4.80 34.27
CA PRO A 256 -40.92 -3.95 34.69
C PRO A 256 -41.34 -4.35 36.12
N ARG A 257 -41.45 -3.35 36.99
CA ARG A 257 -42.10 -3.43 38.30
C ARG A 257 -43.61 -3.39 38.14
#